data_AF-A0A3N5QF80-F1
#
_entry.id   AF-A0A3N5QF80-F1
#
_cell.length_a   1.000
_cell.length_b   1.000
_cell.length_c   1.000
_cell.angle_alpha   90.00
_cell.angle_beta   90.00
_cell.angle_gamma   90.00
#
_symmetry.space_group_name_H-M   'P 1'
#
loop_
_entity.id
_entity.type
_entity.pdbx_description
1 polymer ?
#
loop_
_entity_poly.entity_id
_entity_poly.type
_entity_poly.pdbx_seq_one_letter_code
_entity_poly.pdbx_strand_id
1 'polypeptide(L)' 'MQNPFKYGGIVSGPYFADRTDEIKELQREMENTSRVFLVSPRRFGKTCLLHHLMETLTRGGTACAY' A
#
# COMPACT_ATOMS: atom_id res chain seq x y z
N MET A 1 20.94 -18.79 -6.05
CA MET A 1 19.69 -18.10 -6.43
C MET A 1 18.89 -17.84 -5.16
N GLN A 2 18.55 -16.59 -4.83
CA GLN A 2 17.66 -16.32 -3.69
C GLN A 2 16.21 -16.64 -4.05
N ASN A 3 15.44 -17.13 -3.08
CA ASN A 3 14.01 -17.37 -3.26
C ASN A 3 13.29 -16.04 -3.55
N PRO A 4 12.59 -15.91 -4.71
CA PRO A 4 11.87 -14.68 -5.04
C PRO A 4 10.56 -14.50 -4.27
N PHE A 5 10.06 -15.54 -3.60
CA PHE A 5 8.80 -15.48 -2.84
C PHE A 5 9.04 -15.14 -1.36
N LYS A 6 8.22 -14.21 -0.85
CA LYS A 6 8.18 -13.83 0.57
C LYS A 6 6.83 -14.26 1.15
N TYR A 7 6.85 -14.86 2.33
CA TYR A 7 5.66 -15.36 3.01
C TYR A 7 5.57 -14.83 4.44
N GLY A 8 4.34 -14.70 4.95
CA GLY A 8 4.09 -14.46 6.38
C GLY A 8 4.32 -13.05 6.90
N GLY A 9 4.65 -12.08 6.04
CA GLY A 9 4.94 -10.70 6.45
C GLY A 9 4.43 -9.65 5.47
N ILE A 10 4.66 -8.38 5.83
CA ILE A 10 4.42 -7.24 4.95
C ILE A 10 5.46 -7.27 3.83
N VAL A 11 5.02 -7.01 2.61
CA VAL A 11 5.88 -6.95 1.41
C VAL A 11 5.72 -5.60 0.74
N SER A 12 6.83 -5.06 0.21
CA SER A 12 6.87 -3.83 -0.58
C SER A 12 7.85 -3.96 -1.75
N GLY A 13 7.99 -2.90 -2.54
CA GLY A 13 8.87 -2.85 -3.71
C GLY A 13 8.59 -3.99 -4.70
N PRO A 14 9.61 -4.76 -5.13
CA PRO A 14 9.45 -5.79 -6.17
C PRO A 14 8.60 -6.98 -5.74
N TYR A 15 8.26 -7.10 -4.46
CA TYR A 15 7.41 -8.16 -3.92
C TYR A 15 5.94 -7.74 -3.77
N PHE A 16 5.62 -6.47 -3.99
CA PHE A 16 4.25 -5.97 -4.08
C PHE A 16 3.82 -5.92 -5.53
N ALA A 17 2.78 -6.65 -5.89
CA ALA A 17 2.32 -6.81 -7.26
C ALA A 17 0.97 -6.10 -7.48
N ASP A 18 0.80 -5.58 -8.70
CA ASP A 18 -0.46 -4.99 -9.19
C ASP A 18 -0.91 -3.76 -8.37
N ARG A 19 -2.22 -3.49 -8.29
CA ARG A 19 -2.86 -2.47 -7.44
C ARG A 19 -2.53 -1.02 -7.82
N THR A 20 -2.04 -0.78 -9.04
CA THR A 20 -1.61 0.57 -9.47
C THR A 20 -2.73 1.59 -9.45
N ASP A 21 -3.94 1.19 -9.87
CA ASP A 21 -5.07 2.11 -9.94
C ASP A 21 -5.69 2.36 -8.56
N GLU A 22 -5.73 1.33 -7.72
CA GLU A 22 -6.18 1.44 -6.32
C GLU A 22 -5.22 2.34 -5.51
N ILE A 23 -3.91 2.26 -5.74
CA ILE A 23 -2.94 3.19 -5.14
C ILE A 23 -3.20 4.62 -5.60
N LYS A 24 -3.35 4.86 -6.92
CA LYS A 24 -3.62 6.20 -7.45
C LYS A 24 -4.90 6.80 -6.88
N GLU A 25 -5.95 6.00 -6.73
CA GLU A 25 -7.20 6.42 -6.12
C GLU A 25 -7.01 6.78 -4.66
N LEU A 26 -6.38 5.91 -3.87
CA LEU A 26 -6.12 6.17 -2.46
C LEU A 26 -5.22 7.41 -2.25
N GLN A 27 -4.22 7.63 -3.11
CA GLN A 27 -3.39 8.83 -3.06
C GLN A 27 -4.22 10.10 -3.23
N ARG A 28 -5.09 10.15 -4.25
CA ARG A 28 -5.99 11.29 -4.47
C ARG A 28 -6.90 11.52 -3.27
N GLU A 29 -7.42 10.45 -2.66
CA GLU A 29 -8.24 10.58 -1.46
C GLU A 29 -7.45 11.16 -0.28
N MET A 30 -6.17 10.79 -0.11
CA MET A 30 -5.33 11.37 0.95
C MET A 30 -4.99 12.85 0.69
N GLU A 31 -4.73 13.22 -0.57
CA GLU A 31 -4.54 14.62 -0.98
C GLU A 31 -5.79 15.46 -0.70
N ASN A 32 -6.98 14.88 -0.89
CA ASN A 32 -8.26 15.51 -0.57
C ASN A 32 -8.61 15.50 0.93
N THR A 33 -7.74 14.94 1.78
CA THR A 33 -8.00 14.76 3.23
C THR A 33 -9.28 13.97 3.51
N SER A 34 -9.63 13.05 2.60
CA SER A 34 -10.80 12.18 2.70
C SER A 34 -10.63 11.11 3.78
N ARG A 35 -11.75 10.59 4.27
CA ARG A 35 -11.80 9.37 5.10
C ARG A 35 -12.21 8.20 4.24
N VAL A 36 -11.36 7.17 4.16
CA VAL A 36 -11.57 5.99 3.32
C VAL A 36 -11.67 4.72 4.17
N PHE A 37 -12.61 3.83 3.82
CA PHE A 37 -12.73 2.49 4.39
C PHE A 37 -12.25 1.45 3.39
N LEU A 38 -11.18 0.72 3.73
CA LEU A 38 -10.64 -0.35 2.89
C LEU A 38 -11.23 -1.71 3.30
N VAL A 39 -12.18 -2.22 2.52
CA VAL A 39 -12.92 -3.45 2.84
C VAL A 39 -12.55 -4.58 1.88
N SER A 40 -12.02 -5.69 2.42
CA SER A 40 -11.78 -6.92 1.65
C SER A 40 -11.57 -8.12 2.57
N PRO A 41 -11.58 -9.38 2.08
CA PRO A 41 -11.38 -10.57 2.91
C PRO A 41 -10.01 -10.65 3.60
N ARG A 42 -9.86 -11.57 4.57
CA ARG A 42 -8.59 -11.79 5.27
C ARG A 42 -7.50 -12.25 4.28
N ARG A 43 -6.27 -11.74 4.45
CA ARG A 43 -5.07 -12.03 3.63
C ARG A 43 -5.11 -11.53 2.16
N PHE A 44 -6.02 -10.61 1.82
CA PHE A 44 -6.04 -9.94 0.49
C PHE A 44 -4.97 -8.85 0.30
N GLY A 45 -4.03 -8.69 1.23
CA GLY A 45 -2.93 -7.73 1.06
C GLY A 45 -3.23 -6.27 1.45
N LYS A 46 -4.36 -5.98 2.11
CA LYS A 46 -4.69 -4.61 2.61
C LYS A 46 -3.55 -3.94 3.37
N THR A 47 -2.91 -4.68 4.28
CA THR A 47 -1.82 -4.13 5.10
C THR A 47 -0.62 -3.78 4.21
N CYS A 48 -0.24 -4.66 3.28
CA CYS A 48 0.82 -4.37 2.31
C CYS A 48 0.46 -3.18 1.41
N LEU A 49 -0.80 -3.06 0.97
CA LEU A 49 -1.29 -1.93 0.19
C LEU A 49 -1.12 -0.61 0.95
N LEU A 50 -1.51 -0.58 2.23
CA LEU A 50 -1.35 0.61 3.09
C LEU A 50 0.12 0.97 3.29
N HIS A 51 1.00 0.00 3.53
CA HIS A 51 2.44 0.27 3.62
C HIS A 51 3.02 0.82 2.32
N HIS A 52 2.61 0.28 1.18
CA HIS A 52 3.04 0.78 -0.12
C HIS A 52 2.51 2.20 -0.40
N LEU A 53 1.27 2.49 -0.02
CA LEU A 53 0.67 3.82 -0.10
C LEU A 53 1.46 4.82 0.77
N MET A 54 1.76 4.47 2.02
CA MET A 54 2.55 5.30 2.93
C MET A 54 3.94 5.58 2.35
N GLU A 55 4.63 4.58 1.81
CA GLU A 55 5.93 4.79 1.14
C GLU A 55 5.80 5.82 -0.01
N THR A 56 4.73 5.76 -0.79
CA THR A 56 4.53 6.65 -1.93
C THR A 56 4.18 8.08 -1.50
N LEU A 57 3.32 8.23 -0.49
CA LEU A 57 2.97 9.53 0.10
C LEU A 57 4.17 10.20 0.79
N THR A 58 4.97 9.43 1.52
CA THR A 58 6.17 9.94 2.20
C THR A 58 7.21 10.44 1.18
N ARG A 59 7.36 9.74 0.04
CA ARG A 59 8.18 10.22 -1.09
C ARG A 59 7.63 11.49 -1.73
N GLY A 60 6.32 11.68 -1.70
CA GLY A 60 5.65 12.90 -2.13
C GLY A 60 5.66 14.04 -1.09
N GLY A 61 6.34 13.88 0.05
CA GLY A 61 6.43 14.90 1.09
C GLY A 61 5.26 14.92 2.08
N THR A 62 4.37 13.93 2.03
CA THR A 62 3.25 13.79 2.98
C THR A 62 3.68 12.89 4.14
N ALA A 63 3.60 13.39 5.38
CA ALA A 63 3.90 12.58 6.55
C ALA A 63 2.81 11.52 6.79
N CYS A 64 3.21 10.29 7.14
CA CYS A 64 2.31 9.18 7.41
C CYS A 64 2.60 8.54 8.78
N ALA A 65 1.57 8.00 9.42
CA ALA A 65 1.66 7.21 10.66
C ALA A 65 0.68 6.02 10.59
N TYR A 66 1.07 4.88 11.18
CA TYR A 66 0.31 3.63 11.24
C TYR A 66 0.19 3.12 12.67
#